data_AF-A0AB37QZ03-F1
#
_entry.id   AF-A0AB37QZ03-F1
#
_cell.length_a   1.000
_cell.length_b   1.000
_cell.length_c   1.000
_cell.angle_alpha   90.00
_cell.angle_beta   90.00
_cell.angle_gamma   90.00
#
_symmetry.space_group_name_H-M   'P 1'
#
loop_
_entity.id
_entity.type
_entity.pdbx_description
1 polymer ?
#
loop_
_entity_poly.entity_id
_entity_poly.type
_entity_poly.pdbx_seq_one_letter_code
_entity_poly.pdbx_strand_id
1 'polypeptide(L)'
;EGLRDNSEFYGLFQKALARSIGDQLYGFNMTRACTLAGRAKGVKGVLSVGRVQTPILGLIVNRYLANKSHASAFYYTVAASLAFGGHRAQARLVVAADAPLDDKNRIIDEAYATNVADACRQKPAEVIEARV
;
A
#
# COMPACT_ATOMS: atom_id res chain seq x y z
N GLU A 1 34.39 8.41 35.93
CA GLU A 1 34.26 6.94 36.03
C GLU A 1 33.30 6.46 34.94
N GLY A 2 33.62 5.36 34.25
CA GLY A 2 32.82 4.86 33.11
C GLY A 2 33.59 4.66 31.79
N LEU A 3 34.90 4.90 31.77
CA LEU A 3 35.74 4.51 30.63
C LEU A 3 35.84 2.97 30.59
N ARG A 4 35.74 2.43 29.38
CA ARG A 4 35.76 0.99 29.07
C ARG A 4 36.90 0.68 28.13
N ASP A 5 37.35 -0.57 28.11
CA ASP A 5 38.43 -0.96 27.20
C ASP A 5 37.93 -0.91 25.76
N ASN A 6 38.73 -0.35 24.84
CA ASN A 6 38.33 -0.20 23.45
C ASN A 6 38.11 -1.55 22.73
N SER A 7 38.78 -2.62 23.19
CA SER A 7 38.59 -3.97 22.65
C SER A 7 37.14 -4.46 22.75
N GLU A 8 36.39 -3.98 23.75
CA GLU A 8 34.96 -4.28 23.91
C GLU A 8 34.11 -3.76 22.73
N PHE A 9 34.62 -2.78 21.97
CA PHE A 9 33.92 -2.13 20.86
C PHE A 9 34.41 -2.60 19.48
N TYR A 10 35.36 -3.54 19.41
CA TYR A 10 35.90 -4.04 18.15
C TYR A 10 34.81 -4.55 17.19
N GLY A 11 33.79 -5.24 17.71
CA GLY A 11 32.64 -5.68 16.91
C GLY A 11 31.82 -4.53 16.31
N LEU A 12 31.68 -3.40 17.00
CA LEU A 12 31.00 -2.21 16.46
C LEU A 12 31.83 -1.56 15.36
N PHE A 13 33.14 -1.46 15.56
CA PHE A 13 34.07 -0.98 14.55
C PHE A 13 33.94 -1.81 13.26
N GLN A 14 33.98 -3.15 13.37
CA GLN A 14 33.90 -4.03 12.21
C GLN A 14 32.55 -3.89 11.46
N LYS A 15 31.44 -3.70 12.18
CA LYS A 15 30.14 -3.43 11.55
C LYS A 15 30.14 -2.11 10.76
N ALA A 16 30.70 -1.04 11.35
CA ALA A 16 30.80 0.25 10.70
C ALA A 16 31.72 0.21 9.47
N LEU A 17 32.87 -0.47 9.59
CA LEU A 17 33.82 -0.65 8.52
C LEU A 17 33.21 -1.43 7.35
N ALA A 18 32.60 -2.59 7.63
CA ALA A 18 31.96 -3.42 6.62
C ALA A 18 30.86 -2.65 5.86
N ARG A 19 30.04 -1.87 6.58
CA ARG A 19 29.03 -1.01 5.96
C ARG A 19 29.66 0.04 5.05
N SER A 20 30.70 0.73 5.53
CA SER A 20 31.38 1.78 4.77
C SER A 20 31.97 1.25 3.46
N ILE A 21 32.69 0.12 3.54
CA ILE A 21 33.26 -0.55 2.37
C ILE A 21 32.16 -1.01 1.41
N GLY A 22 31.09 -1.63 1.92
CA GLY A 22 29.97 -2.08 1.09
C GLY A 22 29.26 -0.93 0.37
N ASP A 23 28.98 0.17 1.07
CA ASP A 23 28.34 1.35 0.50
C ASP A 23 29.25 2.03 -0.54
N GLN A 24 30.56 2.12 -0.32
CA GLN A 24 31.53 2.65 -1.28
C GLN A 24 31.65 1.77 -2.52
N LEU A 25 31.85 0.46 -2.34
CA LEU A 25 32.03 -0.47 -3.44
C LEU A 25 30.80 -0.49 -4.35
N TYR A 26 29.60 -0.56 -3.77
CA TYR A 26 28.36 -0.52 -4.53
C TYR A 26 28.14 0.86 -5.16
N GLY A 27 28.24 1.92 -4.36
CA GLY A 27 27.91 3.27 -4.79
C GLY A 27 28.80 3.78 -5.92
N PHE A 28 30.11 3.64 -5.80
CA PHE A 28 31.06 4.14 -6.81
C PHE A 28 30.94 3.37 -8.12
N ASN A 29 30.94 2.03 -8.06
CA ASN A 29 30.91 1.22 -9.27
C ASN A 29 29.59 1.36 -10.03
N MET A 30 28.45 1.28 -9.32
CA MET A 30 27.14 1.39 -9.96
C MET A 30 26.88 2.81 -10.49
N THR A 31 27.28 3.86 -9.75
CA THR A 31 27.16 5.24 -10.24
C THR A 31 27.95 5.42 -11.52
N ARG A 32 29.19 4.92 -11.59
CA ARG A 32 30.01 5.00 -12.81
C ARG A 32 29.37 4.22 -13.96
N ALA A 33 28.95 2.97 -13.72
CA ALA A 33 28.34 2.13 -14.74
C ALA A 33 27.07 2.78 -15.33
N CYS A 34 26.13 3.21 -14.48
CA CYS A 34 24.89 3.85 -14.92
C CYS A 34 25.15 5.20 -15.59
N THR A 35 26.09 6.01 -15.07
CA THR A 35 26.43 7.29 -15.70
C THR A 35 27.03 7.10 -17.09
N LEU A 36 27.94 6.16 -17.28
CA LEU A 36 28.51 5.86 -18.60
C LEU A 36 27.44 5.34 -19.56
N ALA A 37 26.57 4.44 -19.11
CA ALA A 37 25.44 3.95 -19.91
C ALA A 37 24.46 5.08 -20.30
N GLY A 38 24.20 6.02 -19.39
CA GLY A 38 23.38 7.20 -19.67
C GLY A 38 24.05 8.14 -20.68
N ARG A 39 25.34 8.41 -20.53
CA ARG A 39 26.11 9.26 -21.46
C ARG A 39 26.13 8.71 -22.87
N ALA A 40 26.25 7.39 -23.03
CA ALA A 40 26.14 6.73 -24.33
C ALA A 40 24.76 6.96 -25.01
N LYS A 41 23.72 7.29 -24.23
CA LYS A 41 22.37 7.64 -24.72
C LYS A 41 22.11 9.16 -24.73
N GLY A 42 23.15 9.98 -24.59
CA GLY A 42 23.05 11.45 -24.61
C GLY A 42 22.61 12.09 -23.28
N VAL A 43 22.50 11.33 -22.19
CA VAL A 43 22.22 11.90 -20.87
C VAL A 43 23.42 12.71 -20.39
N LYS A 44 23.20 14.00 -20.14
CA LYS A 44 24.17 14.89 -19.52
C LYS A 44 24.04 14.80 -18.00
N GLY A 45 25.16 14.69 -17.28
CA GLY A 45 25.19 14.63 -15.82
C GLY A 45 25.62 13.27 -15.25
N VAL A 46 25.34 13.08 -13.96
CA VAL A 46 25.67 11.87 -13.20
C VAL A 46 24.38 11.15 -12.84
N LEU A 47 24.34 9.84 -13.04
CA LEU A 47 23.28 8.98 -12.56
C LEU A 47 23.77 8.27 -11.30
N SER A 48 23.49 8.88 -10.14
CA SER A 48 23.91 8.34 -8.85
C SER A 48 23.13 7.07 -8.51
N VAL A 49 23.85 6.03 -8.12
CA VAL A 49 23.28 4.77 -7.65
C VAL A 49 23.86 4.47 -6.28
N GLY A 50 23.01 4.09 -5.33
CA GLY A 50 23.45 3.75 -3.99
C GLY A 50 22.39 2.95 -3.24
N ARG A 51 22.85 2.14 -2.29
CA ARG A 51 22.01 1.20 -1.53
C ARG A 51 20.85 1.87 -0.78
N VAL A 52 20.93 3.16 -0.46
CA VAL A 52 19.87 3.90 0.23
C VAL A 52 19.09 4.80 -0.73
N GLN A 53 19.77 5.68 -1.47
CA GLN A 53 19.10 6.62 -2.37
C GLN A 53 18.27 5.93 -3.47
N THR A 54 18.76 4.82 -4.03
CA THR A 54 18.12 4.17 -5.18
C THR A 54 16.85 3.43 -4.78
N PRO A 55 16.80 2.65 -3.67
CA PRO A 55 15.54 2.08 -3.20
C PRO A 55 14.50 3.13 -2.81
N ILE A 56 14.91 4.25 -2.20
CA ILE A 56 13.99 5.35 -1.88
C ILE A 56 13.37 5.91 -3.17
N LEU A 57 14.19 6.19 -4.19
CA LEU A 57 13.68 6.60 -5.50
C LEU A 57 12.74 5.54 -6.09
N GLY A 58 13.08 4.25 -5.95
CA GLY A 58 12.24 3.14 -6.38
C GLY A 58 10.85 3.14 -5.73
N LEU A 59 10.75 3.40 -4.43
CA LEU A 59 9.46 3.50 -3.73
C LEU A 59 8.60 4.63 -4.30
N ILE A 60 9.20 5.79 -4.55
CA ILE A 60 8.51 6.96 -5.11
C ILE A 60 8.02 6.65 -6.53
N VAL A 61 8.90 6.12 -7.38
CA VAL A 61 8.58 5.78 -8.77
C VAL A 61 7.49 4.71 -8.83
N ASN A 62 7.57 3.66 -8.01
CA ASN A 62 6.55 2.61 -7.97
C ASN A 62 5.18 3.16 -7.55
N ARG A 63 5.15 4.02 -6.52
CA ARG A 63 3.89 4.66 -6.09
C ARG A 63 3.32 5.59 -7.16
N TYR A 64 4.19 6.36 -7.84
CA TYR A 64 3.81 7.22 -8.94
C TYR A 64 3.21 6.42 -10.10
N LEU A 65 3.86 5.33 -10.51
CA LEU A 65 3.36 4.45 -11.57
C LEU A 65 2.03 3.81 -11.20
N ALA A 66 1.89 3.29 -9.98
CA ALA A 66 0.62 2.74 -9.49
C ALA A 66 -0.52 3.77 -9.47
N ASN A 67 -0.19 5.04 -9.17
CA ASN A 67 -1.17 6.12 -9.25
C ASN A 67 -1.50 6.49 -10.70
N LYS A 68 -0.50 6.56 -11.58
CA LYS A 68 -0.68 6.91 -12.99
C LYS A 68 -1.48 5.85 -13.74
N SER A 69 -1.31 4.58 -13.38
CA SER A 69 -2.09 3.46 -13.93
C SER A 69 -3.40 3.21 -13.19
N HIS A 70 -3.75 4.04 -12.19
CA HIS A 70 -5.01 3.90 -11.49
C HIS A 70 -6.17 4.35 -12.39
N ALA A 71 -7.07 3.43 -12.70
CA ALA A 71 -8.33 3.73 -13.36
C ALA A 71 -9.44 3.79 -12.30
N SER A 72 -10.15 4.92 -12.25
CA SER A 72 -11.34 5.07 -11.43
C SER A 72 -12.39 4.04 -11.87
N ALA A 73 -13.00 3.35 -10.90
CA ALA A 73 -14.09 2.44 -11.14
C ALA A 73 -15.23 2.75 -10.17
N PHE A 74 -16.46 2.72 -10.69
CA PHE A 74 -17.65 2.81 -9.87
C PHE A 74 -17.86 1.51 -9.10
N TYR A 75 -18.33 1.65 -7.87
CA TYR A 75 -18.80 0.55 -7.06
C TYR A 75 -19.96 1.02 -6.22
N TYR A 76 -20.80 0.08 -5.80
CA TYR A 76 -22.06 0.36 -5.14
C TYR A 76 -22.05 -0.26 -3.74
N THR A 77 -22.75 0.40 -2.82
CA THR A 77 -22.97 -0.11 -1.47
C THR A 77 -24.43 0.04 -1.13
N VAL A 78 -25.04 -1.01 -0.58
CA VAL A 78 -26.42 -0.96 -0.10
C VAL A 78 -26.39 -0.78 1.42
N ALA A 79 -27.11 0.23 1.91
CA ALA A 79 -27.26 0.52 3.32
C ALA A 79 -28.74 0.68 3.68
N ALA A 80 -29.10 0.33 4.92
CA ALA A 80 -30.45 0.39 5.44
C ALA A 80 -30.48 1.19 6.75
N SER A 81 -31.47 2.07 6.87
CA SER A 81 -31.81 2.74 8.13
C SER A 81 -32.94 1.94 8.79
N LEU A 82 -32.62 1.32 9.92
CA LEU A 82 -33.50 0.41 10.64
C LEU A 82 -34.04 1.11 11.88
N ALA A 83 -35.35 1.07 12.08
CA ALA A 83 -35.99 1.58 13.30
C ALA A 83 -36.15 0.44 14.31
N PHE A 84 -35.71 0.65 15.55
CA PHE A 84 -35.81 -0.32 16.63
C PHE A 84 -36.07 0.40 17.96
N GLY A 85 -37.21 0.12 18.61
CA GLY A 85 -37.50 0.64 19.96
C GLY A 85 -37.44 2.17 20.10
N GLY A 86 -37.77 2.93 19.05
CA GLY A 86 -37.65 4.40 19.02
C GLY A 86 -36.26 4.92 18.63
N HIS A 87 -35.27 4.05 18.46
CA HIS A 87 -33.93 4.36 17.96
C HIS A 87 -33.80 4.03 16.47
N ARG A 88 -32.79 4.62 15.82
CA ARG A 88 -32.40 4.27 14.45
C ARG A 88 -30.99 3.69 14.44
N ALA A 89 -30.81 2.61 13.68
CA ALA A 89 -29.52 1.98 13.44
C ALA A 89 -29.22 2.00 11.93
N GLN A 90 -27.95 2.16 11.58
CA GLN A 90 -27.49 2.04 10.19
C GLN A 90 -26.86 0.68 9.99
N ALA A 91 -27.34 -0.06 8.99
CA ALA A 91 -26.79 -1.34 8.58
C ALA A 91 -26.24 -1.24 7.16
N ARG A 92 -25.14 -1.95 6.89
CA ARG A 92 -24.62 -2.15 5.53
C ARG A 92 -24.89 -3.59 5.12
N LEU A 93 -25.21 -3.78 3.84
CA LEU A 93 -25.41 -5.11 3.28
C LEU A 93 -24.13 -5.94 3.45
N VAL A 94 -24.29 -7.13 4.01
CA VAL A 94 -23.29 -8.20 3.91
C VAL A 94 -23.50 -8.85 2.55
N VAL A 95 -22.50 -8.70 1.66
CA VAL A 95 -22.66 -9.12 0.26
C VAL A 95 -22.49 -10.63 0.15
N ALA A 96 -23.36 -11.27 -0.63
CA ALA A 96 -23.30 -12.71 -0.89
C ALA A 96 -22.10 -13.05 -1.80
N ALA A 97 -21.59 -14.28 -1.70
CA ALA A 97 -20.39 -14.72 -2.43
C ALA A 97 -20.60 -14.82 -3.95
N ASP A 98 -21.84 -14.96 -4.40
CA ASP A 98 -22.26 -15.04 -5.81
C ASP A 98 -22.61 -13.67 -6.41
N ALA A 99 -22.46 -12.59 -5.65
CA ALA A 99 -22.70 -11.24 -6.13
C ALA A 99 -21.66 -10.81 -7.18
N PRO A 100 -22.01 -9.86 -8.08
CA PRO A 100 -21.07 -9.27 -9.01
C PRO A 100 -20.11 -8.33 -8.26
N LEU A 101 -18.97 -8.88 -7.86
CA LEU A 101 -17.95 -8.22 -7.03
C LEU A 101 -16.65 -7.95 -7.81
N ASP A 102 -15.92 -6.92 -7.39
CA ASP A 102 -14.52 -6.76 -7.75
C ASP A 102 -13.57 -7.53 -6.83
N ASP A 103 -12.27 -7.41 -7.11
CA ASP A 103 -11.16 -7.98 -6.33
C ASP A 103 -11.08 -7.48 -4.87
N LYS A 104 -11.86 -6.46 -4.52
CA LYS A 104 -11.97 -5.88 -3.17
C LYS A 104 -13.32 -6.18 -2.51
N ASN A 105 -14.10 -7.12 -3.05
CA ASN A 105 -15.44 -7.47 -2.57
C ASN A 105 -16.43 -6.29 -2.58
N ARG A 106 -16.32 -5.40 -3.56
CA ARG A 106 -17.25 -4.29 -3.76
C ARG A 106 -18.18 -4.60 -4.93
N ILE A 107 -19.46 -4.27 -4.79
CA ILE A 107 -20.47 -4.52 -5.83
C ILE A 107 -20.16 -3.63 -7.03
N ILE A 108 -20.04 -4.23 -8.23
CA ILE A 108 -19.73 -3.50 -9.48
C ILE A 108 -20.93 -3.32 -10.39
N ASP A 109 -22.07 -3.95 -10.08
CA ASP A 109 -23.31 -3.88 -10.85
C ASP A 109 -24.36 -3.03 -10.11
N GLU A 110 -24.78 -1.94 -10.74
CA GLU A 110 -25.80 -1.03 -10.21
C GLU A 110 -27.18 -1.67 -10.13
N ALA A 111 -27.56 -2.48 -11.12
CA ALA A 111 -28.85 -3.14 -11.16
C ALA A 111 -28.95 -4.17 -10.03
N TYR A 112 -27.86 -4.91 -9.76
CA TYR A 112 -27.79 -5.80 -8.60
C TYR A 112 -28.02 -5.03 -7.29
N ALA A 113 -27.29 -3.93 -7.07
CA ALA A 113 -27.43 -3.13 -5.86
C ALA A 113 -28.85 -2.55 -5.69
N THR A 114 -29.45 -2.08 -6.79
CA THR A 114 -30.81 -1.52 -6.81
C THR A 114 -31.85 -2.60 -6.51
N ASN A 115 -31.73 -3.77 -7.13
CA ASN A 115 -32.64 -4.89 -6.91
C ASN A 115 -32.61 -5.36 -5.45
N VAL A 116 -31.43 -5.43 -4.83
CA VAL A 116 -31.32 -5.78 -3.41
C VAL A 116 -31.96 -4.71 -2.53
N ALA A 117 -31.73 -3.43 -2.82
CA ALA A 117 -32.32 -2.32 -2.06
C ALA A 117 -33.85 -2.33 -2.15
N ASP A 118 -34.40 -2.50 -3.35
CA ASP A 118 -35.85 -2.56 -3.57
C ASP A 118 -36.47 -3.81 -2.95
N ALA A 119 -35.80 -4.96 -3.05
CA ALA A 119 -36.24 -6.20 -2.42
C ALA A 119 -36.27 -6.10 -0.88
N CYS A 120 -35.48 -5.22 -0.25
CA CYS A 120 -35.45 -5.03 1.20
C CYS A 120 -36.30 -3.84 1.67
N ARG A 121 -36.74 -2.95 0.76
CA ARG A 121 -37.41 -1.69 1.11
C ARG A 121 -38.73 -1.97 1.83
N GLN A 122 -38.94 -1.29 2.96
CA GLN A 122 -40.13 -1.40 3.82
C GLN A 122 -40.43 -2.83 4.33
N LYS A 123 -39.44 -3.74 4.29
CA LYS A 123 -39.56 -5.07 4.89
C LYS A 123 -39.14 -5.05 6.36
N PRO A 124 -39.71 -5.93 7.19
CA PRO A 124 -39.25 -6.10 8.55
C PRO A 124 -37.80 -6.62 8.56
N ALA A 125 -37.01 -6.16 9.51
CA ALA A 125 -35.67 -6.68 9.77
C ALA A 125 -35.68 -7.46 11.08
N GLU A 126 -35.07 -8.64 11.08
CA GLU A 126 -34.92 -9.49 12.26
C GLU A 126 -33.45 -9.52 12.68
N VAL A 127 -33.21 -9.48 14.00
CA VAL A 127 -31.87 -9.60 14.55
C VAL A 127 -31.54 -11.09 14.67
N ILE A 128 -30.62 -11.57 13.82
CA ILE A 128 -30.20 -12.97 13.80
C ILE A 128 -29.15 -13.25 14.89
N GLU A 129 -28.30 -12.27 15.18
CA GLU A 129 -27.24 -12.40 16.18
C GLU A 129 -26.97 -11.04 16.84
N ALA A 130 -26.80 -11.03 18.17
CA ALA A 130 -26.36 -9.87 18.93
C ALA A 130 -25.27 -10.32 19.92
N ARG A 131 -24.11 -9.66 19.88
CA ARG A 131 -22.99 -9.91 20.80
C ARG A 131 -22.71 -8.64 21.59
N VAL A 132 -22.40 -8.82 22.88
CA VAL A 132 -22.01 -7.76 23.83
C VAL A 132 -20.49 -7.80 24.00
#